data_AF-A0A850QJI9-F1
#
_entry.id   AF-A0A850QJI9-F1
#
_cell.length_a   1.000
_cell.length_b   1.000
_cell.length_c   1.000
_cell.angle_alpha   90.00
_cell.angle_beta   90.00
_cell.angle_gamma   90.00
#
_symmetry.space_group_name_H-M   'P 1'
#
loop_
_entity.id
_entity.type
_entity.pdbx_description
1 polymer ?
#
loop_
_entity_poly.entity_id
_entity_poly.type
_entity_poly.pdbx_seq_one_letter_code
_entity_poly.pdbx_strand_id
1 'polypeptide(L)'
;MRRRKRKRIAGIEREKKAPAAAPNQSWSMDFVSDGLVNGRRIRYLNIVDDFTKQCLAIEIDRSLPRQRVVRVLERGGGEKPRFAAINYSR
;
A
#
# COMPACT_ATOMS: atom_id res chain seq x y z
N MET A 1 -5.96 -20.85 -16.37
CA MET A 1 -6.16 -19.43 -15.97
C MET A 1 -5.37 -18.51 -16.88
N ARG A 2 -6.03 -17.65 -17.66
CA ARG A 2 -5.35 -16.66 -18.53
C ARG A 2 -4.80 -15.53 -17.67
N ARG A 3 -3.50 -15.54 -17.38
CA ARG A 3 -2.81 -14.40 -16.73
C ARG A 3 -2.85 -13.22 -17.70
N ARG A 4 -3.73 -12.25 -17.44
CA ARG A 4 -3.73 -10.97 -18.18
C ARG A 4 -2.36 -10.35 -17.95
N LYS A 5 -1.53 -10.23 -19.00
CA LYS A 5 -0.24 -9.53 -18.93
C LYS A 5 -0.54 -8.13 -18.39
N ARG A 6 -0.12 -7.85 -17.14
CA ARG A 6 -0.16 -6.49 -16.60
C ARG A 6 0.77 -5.67 -17.50
N LYS A 7 0.22 -4.68 -18.20
CA LYS A 7 1.03 -3.65 -18.84
C LYS A 7 1.82 -3.00 -17.71
N ARG A 8 3.14 -3.21 -17.69
CA ARG A 8 4.03 -2.51 -16.78
C ARG A 8 3.94 -1.05 -17.19
N ILE A 9 3.49 -0.18 -16.29
CA ILE A 9 3.53 1.26 -16.54
C ILE A 9 5.01 1.65 -16.39
N ALA A 10 5.77 1.42 -17.46
CA ALA A 10 7.13 1.92 -17.58
C ALA A 10 7.02 3.42 -17.86
N GLY A 11 7.70 4.25 -17.05
CA GLY A 11 7.86 5.67 -17.35
C GLY A 11 7.05 6.68 -16.54
N ILE A 12 6.37 6.29 -15.44
CA ILE A 12 5.99 7.31 -14.44
C ILE A 12 7.28 7.65 -13.68
N GLU A 13 7.90 8.78 -14.04
CA GLU A 13 8.94 9.38 -13.22
C GLU A 13 8.37 9.58 -11.82
N ARG A 14 9.00 8.95 -10.83
CA ARG A 14 8.59 9.10 -9.44
C ARG A 14 9.00 10.51 -9.03
N GLU A 15 8.06 11.46 -9.08
CA GLU A 15 8.28 12.76 -8.48
C GLU A 15 8.73 12.57 -7.03
N LYS A 16 9.86 13.18 -6.66
CA LYS A 16 10.27 13.27 -5.26
C LYS A 16 9.20 14.06 -4.52
N LYS A 17 8.38 13.35 -3.73
CA LYS A 17 7.37 13.99 -2.90
C LYS A 17 8.05 14.87 -1.85
N ALA A 18 7.52 16.08 -1.68
CA ALA A 18 7.87 16.92 -0.55
C ALA A 18 7.62 16.13 0.76
N PRO A 19 8.52 16.23 1.75
CA PRO A 19 8.33 15.56 3.03
C PRO A 19 7.06 16.09 3.72
N ALA A 20 6.37 15.22 4.46
CA ALA A 20 5.31 15.64 5.36
C ALA A 20 5.89 16.54 6.45
N ALA A 21 5.18 17.60 6.81
CA ALA A 21 5.54 18.58 7.84
C ALA A 21 4.95 18.25 9.21
N ALA A 22 3.90 17.41 9.26
CA ALA A 22 3.23 17.01 10.48
C ALA A 22 2.70 15.56 10.41
N PRO A 23 2.43 14.91 11.56
CA PRO A 23 1.74 13.63 11.60
C PRO A 23 0.39 13.68 10.86
N ASN A 24 -0.03 12.56 10.27
CA ASN A 24 -1.30 12.41 9.56
C ASN A 24 -1.51 13.36 8.36
N GLN A 25 -0.44 13.95 7.81
CA GLN A 25 -0.53 14.79 6.61
C GLN A 25 -0.38 13.97 5.31
N SER A 26 0.49 12.95 5.32
CA SER A 26 0.75 12.06 4.19
C SER A 26 1.00 10.65 4.66
N TRP A 27 0.36 9.68 4.01
CA TRP A 27 0.57 8.27 4.27
C TRP A 27 1.09 7.56 3.03
N SER A 28 2.00 6.62 3.26
CA SER A 28 2.52 5.72 2.25
C SER A 28 1.89 4.35 2.36
N MET A 29 1.58 3.77 1.20
CA MET A 29 1.02 2.42 1.13
C MET A 29 1.64 1.58 0.05
N ASP A 30 1.75 0.29 0.33
CA ASP A 30 2.26 -0.70 -0.61
C ASP A 30 1.51 -2.05 -0.50
N PHE A 31 1.75 -2.91 -1.50
CA PHE A 31 1.31 -4.29 -1.48
C PHE A 31 2.49 -5.23 -1.62
N VAL A 32 2.76 -6.01 -0.58
CA VAL A 32 3.76 -7.08 -0.62
C VAL A 32 3.05 -8.41 -0.85
N SER A 33 3.67 -9.34 -1.59
CA SER A 33 3.11 -10.68 -1.77
C SER A 33 4.18 -11.74 -1.60
N ASP A 34 3.92 -12.66 -0.67
CA ASP A 34 4.85 -13.73 -0.33
C ASP A 34 4.26 -15.12 -0.65
N GLY A 35 5.14 -16.08 -0.92
CA GLY A 35 4.83 -17.48 -1.18
C GLY A 35 5.04 -18.32 0.07
N LEU A 36 4.06 -19.15 0.41
CA LEU A 36 4.16 -20.13 1.49
C LEU A 36 4.68 -21.46 0.95
N VAL A 37 5.25 -22.28 1.85
CA VAL A 37 5.80 -23.62 1.52
C VAL A 37 4.78 -24.53 0.83
N ASN A 38 3.49 -24.38 1.15
CA ASN A 38 2.39 -25.15 0.53
C ASN A 38 1.94 -24.62 -0.84
N GLY A 39 2.71 -23.72 -1.47
CA GLY A 39 2.41 -23.15 -2.79
C GLY A 39 1.32 -22.08 -2.79
N ARG A 40 0.70 -21.77 -1.65
CA ARG A 40 -0.25 -20.65 -1.53
C ARG A 40 0.49 -19.33 -1.44
N ARG A 41 -0.19 -18.25 -1.82
CA ARG A 41 0.34 -16.88 -1.69
C ARG A 41 -0.48 -16.09 -0.68
N ILE A 42 0.20 -15.23 0.05
CA ILE A 42 -0.39 -14.21 0.90
C ILE A 42 0.00 -12.83 0.41
N ARG A 43 -0.81 -11.83 0.77
CA ARG A 43 -0.63 -10.44 0.44
C ARG A 43 -0.83 -9.59 1.68
N TYR A 44 -0.04 -8.54 1.76
CA TYR A 44 -0.04 -7.59 2.86
C TYR A 44 -0.27 -6.20 2.25
N LEU A 45 -1.23 -5.46 2.79
CA LEU A 45 -1.32 -4.02 2.61
C LEU A 45 -0.63 -3.39 3.80
N ASN A 46 0.43 -2.63 3.55
CA ASN A 46 1.10 -1.83 4.59
C ASN A 46 0.68 -0.37 4.44
N ILE A 47 0.39 0.29 5.56
CA ILE A 47 0.10 1.72 5.62
C ILE A 47 1.00 2.34 6.69
N VAL A 48 1.74 3.38 6.32
CA VAL A 48 2.72 4.03 7.18
C VAL A 48 2.52 5.54 7.11
N ASP A 49 2.64 6.22 8.24
CA ASP A 49 2.70 7.67 8.29
C ASP A 49 4.07 8.19 7.80
N ASP A 50 4.07 9.12 6.86
CA ASP A 50 5.31 9.59 6.25
C ASP A 50 6.16 10.47 7.17
N PHE A 51 5.55 11.11 8.17
CA PHE A 51 6.24 11.96 9.12
C PHE A 51 6.78 11.15 10.31
N THR A 52 5.91 10.42 11.01
CA THR A 52 6.28 9.68 12.23
C THR A 52 6.98 8.35 11.93
N LYS A 53 6.88 7.86 10.68
CA LYS A 53 7.32 6.52 10.26
C LYS A 53 6.63 5.37 11.01
N GLN A 54 5.51 5.64 11.68
CA GLN A 54 4.73 4.63 12.39
C GLN A 54 3.86 3.85 11.42
N CYS A 55 3.71 2.55 11.68
CA CYS A 55 2.78 1.72 10.94
C CYS A 55 1.36 1.93 11.47
N LEU A 56 0.48 2.39 10.59
CA LEU A 56 -0.92 2.71 10.92
C LEU A 56 -1.82 1.49 10.75
N ALA A 57 -1.53 0.65 9.76
CA ALA A 57 -2.25 -0.59 9.54
C ALA A 57 -1.43 -1.59 8.72
N ILE A 58 -1.60 -2.87 9.04
CA ILE A 58 -1.18 -4.00 8.22
C ILE A 58 -2.40 -4.91 8.04
N GLU A 59 -2.86 -5.07 6.81
CA GLU A 59 -3.96 -6.00 6.49
C GLU A 59 -3.43 -7.15 5.64
N ILE A 60 -3.66 -8.37 6.13
CA ILE A 60 -3.09 -9.60 5.56
C ILE A 60 -4.21 -10.49 5.05
N ASP A 61 -4.15 -10.86 3.79
CA ASP A 61 -5.08 -11.82 3.20
C ASP A 61 -4.48 -12.47 1.94
N ARG A 62 -5.08 -13.56 1.45
CA ARG A 62 -4.76 -14.15 0.14
C ARG A 62 -5.12 -13.23 -1.02
N SER A 63 -6.13 -12.38 -0.83
CA SER A 63 -6.56 -11.37 -1.79
C SER A 63 -6.97 -10.08 -1.10
N LEU A 64 -6.50 -8.95 -1.62
CA LEU A 64 -6.85 -7.62 -1.12
C LEU A 64 -7.61 -6.86 -2.22
N PRO A 65 -8.92 -7.11 -2.39
CA PRO A 65 -9.75 -6.37 -3.34
C PRO A 65 -9.93 -4.92 -2.86
N ARG A 66 -10.29 -4.02 -3.79
CA ARG A 66 -10.49 -2.58 -3.52
C ARG A 66 -11.37 -2.34 -2.29
N GLN A 67 -12.47 -3.08 -2.14
CA GLN A 67 -13.38 -2.94 -1.00
C GLN A 67 -12.68 -3.23 0.33
N ARG A 68 -11.77 -4.20 0.38
CA ARG A 68 -11.01 -4.52 1.58
C ARG A 68 -10.03 -3.40 1.92
N VAL A 69 -9.35 -2.84 0.91
CA VAL A 69 -8.47 -1.68 1.07
C VAL A 69 -9.25 -0.48 1.62
N VAL A 70 -10.38 -0.14 1.01
CA VAL A 70 -11.23 0.99 1.44
C VAL A 70 -11.64 0.86 2.91
N ARG A 71 -12.08 -0.33 3.35
CA ARG A 71 -12.43 -0.58 4.76
C ARG A 71 -11.27 -0.34 5.71
N VAL A 72 -10.04 -0.72 5.34
CA VAL A 72 -8.85 -0.45 6.16
C VAL A 72 -8.62 1.05 6.28
N LEU A 73 -8.80 1.80 5.19
CA LEU A 73 -8.64 3.27 5.19
C LEU A 73 -9.71 3.99 6.01
N GLU A 74 -10.91 3.45 6.08
CA GLU A 74 -12.03 4.03 6.84
C GLU A 74 -11.90 3.82 8.34
N ARG A 75 -11.21 2.76 8.80
CA ARG A 75 -10.95 2.51 10.22
C ARG A 75 -10.14 3.62 10.89
N GLY A 76 -9.34 4.36 10.12
CA GLY A 76 -8.46 5.42 10.64
C GLY A 76 -9.19 6.67 11.13
N GLY A 77 -10.50 6.80 10.89
CA GLY A 77 -11.38 7.84 11.48
C GLY A 77 -10.80 9.25 11.49
N GLY A 78 -10.94 10.01 10.41
CA GLY A 78 -10.47 11.39 10.33
C GLY A 78 -10.45 11.94 8.91
N GLU A 79 -9.94 13.16 8.75
CA GLU A 79 -9.61 13.73 7.45
C GLU A 79 -8.58 12.82 6.76
N LYS A 80 -8.86 12.43 5.51
CA LYS A 80 -7.98 11.50 4.80
C LYS A 80 -6.72 12.25 4.35
N PRO A 81 -5.53 11.78 4.72
CA PRO A 81 -4.30 12.40 4.26
C PRO A 81 -4.10 12.22 2.77
N ARG A 82 -3.10 12.93 2.26
CA ARG A 82 -2.58 12.65 0.92
C ARG A 82 -1.96 11.24 0.90
N PHE A 83 -2.31 10.45 -0.12
CA PHE A 83 -1.73 9.11 -0.28
C PHE A 83 -0.53 9.09 -1.23
N ALA A 84 0.50 8.34 -0.85
CA ALA A 84 1.59 7.90 -1.70
C ALA A 84 1.50 6.39 -1.95
N ALA A 85 1.39 5.99 -3.21
CA ALA A 85 1.66 4.60 -3.56
C ALA A 85 3.18 4.41 -3.62
N ILE A 86 3.75 3.74 -2.63
CA ILE A 86 5.15 3.34 -2.70
C ILE A 86 5.19 1.93 -3.29
N ASN A 87 5.78 1.79 -4.47
CA ASN A 87 6.25 0.48 -4.91
C ASN A 87 7.69 0.34 -4.41
N TYR A 88 7.87 -0.17 -3.18
CA TYR A 88 9.17 -0.68 -2.75
C TYR A 88 9.51 -1.84 -3.69
N SER A 89 10.47 -1.63 -4.59
CA SER A 89 10.97 -2.74 -5.41
C SER A 89 11.74 -3.69 -4.50
N ARG A 90 11.23 -4.92 -4.38
CA ARG A 90 12.11 -6.08 -4.37
C ARG A 90 11.83 -6.86 -5.65
#